data_AF-A0A1M5GKR5-F1
#
_entry.id   AF-A0A1M5GKR5-F1
#
_cell.length_a   1.000
_cell.length_b   1.000
_cell.length_c   1.000
_cell.angle_alpha   90.00
_cell.angle_beta   90.00
_cell.angle_gamma   90.00
#
_symmetry.space_group_name_H-M   'P 1'
#
loop_
_entity.id
_entity.type
_entity.pdbx_description
1 polymer ?
#
loop_
_entity_poly.entity_id
_entity_poly.type
_entity_poly.pdbx_seq_one_letter_code
_entity_poly.pdbx_strand_id
1 'polypeptide(L)'
;MKRSDFSTIMRTAWQFVRTTGKSLSECLKLAWANFKLVRRMKQGIVKFYFQKVDGSIREAWGTLSDTGIPISNREKKERAKNDFTQVYFDTEKQEFRSYKKLNLIY
;
A
#
# COMPACT_ATOMS: atom_id res chain seq x y z
N MET A 1 10.77 -6.07 14.35
CA MET A 1 10.39 -6.68 13.06
C MET A 1 10.31 -8.18 13.32
N LYS A 2 9.23 -8.84 12.90
CA LYS A 2 8.98 -10.26 13.17
C LYS A 2 9.47 -11.11 12.01
N ARG A 3 9.78 -12.39 12.25
CA ARG A 3 10.14 -13.35 11.18
C ARG A 3 9.07 -13.43 10.09
N SER A 4 7.80 -13.28 10.47
CA SER A 4 6.66 -13.21 9.55
C SER A 4 6.79 -12.07 8.52
N ASP A 5 7.39 -10.94 8.90
CA ASP A 5 7.50 -9.76 8.05
C ASP A 5 8.35 -10.06 6.81
N PHE A 6 9.49 -10.74 7.00
CA PHE A 6 10.34 -11.17 5.90
C PHE A 6 9.62 -12.12 4.94
N SER A 7 8.83 -13.06 5.47
CA SER A 7 8.02 -13.97 4.65
C SER A 7 6.99 -13.20 3.82
N THR A 8 6.32 -12.21 4.41
CA THR A 8 5.36 -11.36 3.70
C THR A 8 6.02 -10.52 2.60
N ILE A 9 7.19 -9.93 2.88
CA ILE A 9 7.96 -9.14 1.91
C ILE A 9 8.39 -10.01 0.74
N MET A 10 8.95 -11.19 1.01
CA MET A 10 9.39 -12.13 -0.03
C MET A 10 8.23 -12.63 -0.89
N ARG A 11 7.08 -12.96 -0.28
CA ARG A 11 5.86 -13.33 -1.04
C ARG A 11 5.38 -12.20 -1.95
N THR A 12 5.41 -10.97 -1.46
CA THR A 12 5.02 -9.78 -2.23
C THR A 12 5.99 -9.54 -3.40
N ALA A 13 7.30 -9.62 -3.14
CA ALA A 13 8.31 -9.50 -4.19
C ALA A 13 8.13 -10.59 -5.25
N TRP A 14 7.87 -11.84 -4.85
CA TRP A 14 7.64 -12.94 -5.78
C TRP A 14 6.37 -12.76 -6.62
N GLN A 15 5.30 -12.20 -6.05
CA GLN A 15 4.12 -11.80 -6.82
C GLN A 15 4.51 -10.76 -7.88
N PHE A 16 5.31 -9.76 -7.54
CA PHE A 16 5.75 -8.74 -8.49
C PHE A 16 6.60 -9.30 -9.62
N VAL A 17 7.51 -10.24 -9.33
CA VAL A 17 8.32 -10.93 -10.35
C VAL A 17 7.40 -11.65 -11.33
N ARG A 18 6.42 -12.43 -10.84
CA ARG A 18 5.49 -13.16 -11.71
C ARG A 18 4.59 -12.25 -12.55
N THR A 19 4.25 -11.07 -12.06
CA THR A 19 3.38 -10.14 -12.78
C THR A 19 4.13 -9.26 -13.78
N THR A 20 5.37 -8.87 -13.47
CA THR A 20 6.11 -7.87 -14.27
C THR A 20 7.26 -8.43 -15.09
N GLY A 21 7.76 -9.63 -14.75
CA GLY A 21 8.97 -10.21 -15.36
C GLY A 21 10.28 -9.53 -14.95
N LYS A 22 10.25 -8.54 -14.04
CA LYS A 22 11.43 -7.83 -13.54
C LYS A 22 12.31 -8.70 -12.64
N SER A 23 13.55 -8.25 -12.44
CA SER A 23 14.48 -8.96 -11.55
C SER A 23 13.97 -8.99 -10.11
N LEU A 24 14.31 -10.06 -9.38
CA LEU A 24 13.92 -10.20 -7.98
C LEU A 24 14.43 -9.04 -7.12
N SER A 25 15.62 -8.51 -7.40
CA SER A 25 16.21 -7.38 -6.67
C SER A 25 15.33 -6.12 -6.76
N GLU A 26 14.86 -5.78 -7.96
CA GLU A 26 13.97 -4.64 -8.18
C GLU A 26 12.62 -4.84 -7.49
N CYS A 27 12.02 -6.02 -7.65
CA CYS A 27 10.76 -6.36 -7.00
C CYS A 27 10.88 -6.35 -5.47
N LEU A 28 12.03 -6.75 -4.93
CA LEU A 28 12.28 -6.76 -3.49
C LEU A 28 12.37 -5.34 -2.92
N LYS A 29 13.03 -4.41 -3.62
CA LYS A 29 13.07 -2.99 -3.23
C LYS A 29 11.66 -2.40 -3.15
N LEU A 30 10.83 -2.66 -4.17
CA LEU A 30 9.44 -2.21 -4.21
C LEU A 30 8.57 -2.87 -3.11
N ALA A 31 8.77 -4.16 -2.83
CA ALA A 31 8.08 -4.85 -1.74
C ALA A 31 8.44 -4.25 -0.38
N TRP A 32 9.72 -3.94 -0.15
CA TRP A 32 10.19 -3.24 1.04
C TRP A 32 9.58 -1.84 1.18
N ALA A 33 9.51 -1.09 0.08
CA ALA A 33 8.88 0.23 0.09
C ALA A 33 7.41 0.15 0.52
N ASN A 34 6.64 -0.78 -0.05
CA ASN A 34 5.25 -1.03 0.33
C ASN A 34 5.15 -1.41 1.83
N PHE A 35 6.00 -2.32 2.30
CA PHE A 35 6.01 -2.74 3.70
C PHE A 35 6.26 -1.57 4.65
N LYS A 36 7.27 -0.73 4.36
CA LYS A 36 7.59 0.44 5.17
C LYS A 36 6.45 1.46 5.14
N LEU A 37 5.85 1.71 3.97
CA LEU A 37 4.73 2.64 3.83
C LEU A 37 3.53 2.19 4.68
N VAL A 38 3.12 0.92 4.59
CA VAL A 38 2.02 0.37 5.41
C VAL A 38 2.32 0.50 6.90
N ARG A 39 3.57 0.25 7.32
CA ARG A 39 3.95 0.41 8.72
C ARG A 39 3.84 1.85 9.20
N ARG A 40 4.24 2.83 8.37
CA ARG A 40 4.08 4.26 8.69
C ARG A 40 2.62 4.69 8.70
N MET A 41 1.80 4.22 7.75
CA MET A 41 0.37 4.53 7.70
C MET A 41 -0.40 4.01 8.92
N LYS A 42 0.05 2.91 9.53
CA LYS A 42 -0.53 2.42 10.79
C LYS A 42 -0.21 3.31 12.00
N GLN A 43 0.84 4.12 11.91
CA GLN A 43 1.28 5.03 12.97
C GLN A 43 0.67 6.42 12.81
N GLY A 44 0.32 6.83 11.59
CA GLY A 44 -0.27 8.13 11.31
C GLY A 44 -0.53 8.38 9.84
N ILE A 45 -0.73 9.64 9.48
CA ILE A 45 -0.98 10.07 8.10
C ILE A 45 0.37 10.20 7.38
N VAL A 46 0.47 9.62 6.19
CA VAL A 46 1.69 9.59 5.39
C VAL A 46 1.40 10.08 3.99
N LYS A 47 2.26 10.99 3.51
CA LYS A 47 2.30 11.40 2.11
C LYS A 47 3.05 10.36 1.27
N PHE A 48 2.46 9.91 0.17
CA PHE A 48 3.11 9.02 -0.79
C PHE A 48 2.59 9.24 -2.21
N TYR A 49 3.28 8.66 -3.18
CA TYR A 49 2.93 8.77 -4.59
C TYR A 49 2.80 7.41 -5.24
N PHE A 50 1.88 7.29 -6.19
CA PHE A 50 1.76 6.11 -7.02
C PHE A 50 1.34 6.45 -8.44
N GLN A 51 1.71 5.62 -9.39
CA GLN A 51 1.30 5.78 -10.78
C GLN A 51 -0.09 5.17 -11.00
N LYS A 52 -0.99 5.91 -11.64
CA LYS A 52 -2.29 5.39 -12.09
C LYS A 52 -2.14 4.56 -13.36
N VAL A 53 -3.21 3.85 -13.73
CA VAL A 53 -3.26 3.05 -14.96
C VAL A 53 -3.16 3.91 -16.22
N ASP A 54 -3.64 5.16 -16.15
CA ASP A 54 -3.50 6.16 -17.22
C ASP A 54 -2.10 6.78 -17.31
N GLY A 55 -1.15 6.32 -16.48
CA GLY A 55 0.23 6.78 -16.46
C GLY A 55 0.48 8.03 -15.61
N SER A 56 -0.56 8.73 -15.14
CA SER A 56 -0.41 9.92 -14.29
C SER A 56 0.07 9.57 -12.88
N ILE A 57 0.86 10.46 -12.27
CA ILE A 57 1.29 10.32 -10.88
C ILE A 57 0.24 10.93 -9.97
N ARG A 58 -0.20 10.17 -8.96
CA ARG A 58 -1.09 10.66 -7.92
C ARG A 58 -0.33 10.83 -6.62
N GLU A 59 -0.42 12.03 -6.07
CA GLU A 59 -0.14 12.31 -4.67
C GLU A 59 -1.31 11.83 -3.80
N ALA A 60 -1.01 11.20 -2.65
CA ALA A 60 -2.00 10.79 -1.67
C ALA A 60 -1.51 10.99 -0.25
N TRP A 61 -2.43 11.41 0.63
CA TRP A 61 -2.24 11.46 2.07
C TRP A 61 -3.07 10.36 2.72
N GLY A 62 -2.41 9.26 3.06
CA GLY A 62 -3.09 8.04 3.52
C GLY A 62 -2.81 7.68 4.96
N THR A 63 -3.81 7.07 5.61
CA THR A 63 -3.69 6.48 6.94
C THR A 63 -4.35 5.11 7.02
N LEU A 64 -3.83 4.28 7.92
CA LEU A 64 -4.42 3.02 8.39
C LEU A 64 -4.67 3.05 9.91
N SER A 65 -4.33 4.15 10.58
CA SER A 65 -4.61 4.33 12.00
C SER A 65 -6.09 4.62 12.22
N ASP A 66 -6.72 3.89 13.14
CA ASP A 66 -8.13 4.11 13.47
C ASP A 66 -8.38 5.51 14.07
N THR A 67 -7.37 6.13 14.70
CA THR A 67 -7.46 7.52 15.21
C THR A 67 -7.60 8.55 14.11
N GLY A 68 -7.06 8.29 12.92
CA GLY A 68 -7.13 9.19 11.77
C GLY A 68 -8.36 8.97 10.87
N ILE A 69 -9.20 7.98 11.18
CA ILE A 69 -10.37 7.61 10.37
C ILE A 69 -11.64 8.00 11.13
N PRO A 70 -12.51 8.84 10.55
CA PRO A 70 -13.80 9.19 11.13
C PRO A 70 -14.64 7.95 11.46
N ILE A 71 -15.34 7.99 12.60
CA ILE A 71 -16.11 6.84 13.12
C ILE A 71 -17.10 6.30 12.08
N SER A 72 -17.79 7.20 11.36
CA SER A 72 -18.75 6.88 10.29
C SER A 72 -18.18 6.05 9.14
N ASN A 73 -16.86 6.09 8.94
CA ASN A 73 -16.19 5.38 7.85
C ASN A 73 -15.55 4.07 8.32
N ARG A 74 -15.40 3.83 9.63
CA ARG A 74 -14.72 2.63 10.15
C ARG A 74 -15.41 1.32 9.76
N GLU A 75 -16.73 1.33 9.61
CA GLU A 75 -17.53 0.17 9.17
C GLU A 75 -17.29 -0.19 7.70
N LYS A 76 -16.81 0.75 6.86
CA LYS A 76 -16.50 0.51 5.44
C LYS A 76 -15.16 -0.21 5.22
N LYS A 77 -14.45 -0.56 6.29
CA LYS A 77 -13.12 -1.22 6.26
C LYS A 77 -13.21 -2.67 5.75
N GLU A 78 -14.40 -3.29 5.79
CA GLU A 78 -14.64 -4.68 5.39
C GLU A 78 -14.93 -4.86 3.89
N ARG A 79 -14.05 -4.37 3.01
CA ARG A 79 -14.06 -4.81 1.61
C ARG A 79 -13.18 -6.04 1.42
N ALA A 80 -13.56 -6.89 0.46
CA ALA A 80 -12.80 -8.08 0.08
C ALA A 80 -11.31 -7.76 -0.10
N LYS A 81 -10.45 -8.52 0.60
CA LYS A 81 -9.00 -8.31 0.57
C LYS A 81 -8.46 -8.78 -0.77
N ASN A 82 -7.95 -7.84 -1.57
CA ASN A 82 -7.18 -8.16 -2.77
C ASN A 82 -5.68 -7.98 -2.47
N ASP A 83 -4.94 -9.07 -2.55
CA ASP A 83 -3.51 -9.13 -2.25
C ASP A 83 -2.64 -8.21 -3.14
N PHE A 84 -3.08 -7.88 -4.35
CA PHE A 84 -2.35 -7.01 -5.27
C PHE A 84 -2.53 -5.52 -4.99
N THR A 85 -3.53 -5.16 -4.19
CA THR A 85 -3.86 -3.77 -3.88
C THR A 85 -3.60 -3.45 -2.42
N GLN A 86 -3.19 -2.22 -2.13
CA GLN A 86 -3.15 -1.70 -0.78
C GLN A 86 -4.28 -0.68 -0.62
N VAL A 87 -5.20 -0.99 0.29
CA VAL A 87 -6.27 -0.08 0.70
C VAL A 87 -5.71 0.91 1.74
N TYR A 88 -6.16 2.15 1.70
CA TYR A 88 -5.83 3.19 2.67
C TYR A 88 -7.03 4.15 2.80
N PHE A 89 -7.11 4.87 3.91
CA PHE A 89 -8.03 6.00 4.04
C PHE A 89 -7.34 7.26 3.57
N ASP A 90 -7.87 7.91 2.52
CA ASP A 90 -7.37 9.16 1.97
C ASP A 90 -7.93 10.33 2.81
N THR A 91 -7.07 11.03 3.54
CA THR A 91 -7.50 12.11 4.45
C THR A 91 -7.90 13.38 3.71
N GLU A 92 -7.44 13.60 2.47
CA GLU A 92 -7.87 14.75 1.68
C GLU A 92 -9.24 14.53 1.06
N LYS A 93 -9.54 13.28 0.73
CA LYS A 93 -10.80 12.90 0.06
C LYS A 93 -11.83 12.30 1.01
N GLN A 94 -11.44 12.05 2.26
CA GLN A 94 -12.28 11.51 3.31
C GLN A 94 -12.96 10.20 2.93
N GLU A 95 -12.28 9.37 2.12
CA GLU A 95 -12.79 8.10 1.61
C GLU A 95 -11.72 7.01 1.56
N PHE A 96 -12.16 5.75 1.60
CA PHE A 96 -11.26 4.62 1.38
C PHE A 96 -10.91 4.49 -0.09
N ARG A 97 -9.62 4.45 -0.37
CA ARG A 97 -9.07 4.26 -1.71
C ARG A 97 -8.08 3.11 -1.71
N SER A 98 -7.67 2.71 -2.90
CA SER A 98 -6.64 1.70 -3.06
C SER A 98 -5.69 2.05 -4.20
N TYR A 99 -4.49 1.50 -4.13
CA TYR A 99 -3.53 1.53 -5.21
C TYR A 99 -2.98 0.12 -5.45
N LYS A 100 -2.56 -0.17 -6.69
CA LYS A 100 -1.83 -1.41 -6.99
C LYS A 100 -0.47 -1.32 -6.33
N LYS A 101 -0.08 -2.29 -5.49
CA LYS A 101 1.21 -2.25 -4.77
C LYS A 101 2.41 -2.13 -5.72
N LEU A 102 2.27 -2.65 -6.94
CA LEU A 102 3.22 -2.52 -8.04
C LEU A 102 3.49 -1.09 -8.52
N ASN A 103 2.53 -0.19 -8.30
CA ASN A 103 2.58 1.17 -8.83
C ASN A 103 3.12 2.18 -7.81
N LEU A 104 3.57 1.72 -6.64
CA LEU A 104 4.16 2.60 -5.64
C LEU A 104 5.46 3.22 -6.18
N ILE A 105 5.60 4.53 -6.00
CA ILE A 105 6.82 5.29 -6.30
C ILE A 105 7.58 5.46 -4.97
N TYR A 106 8.85 5.06 -4.94
CA TYR A 106 9.64 4.92 -3.71
C TYR A 106 11.10 5.30 -3.86
#